data_AF-A0A0L8HNP2-F1
#
_entry.id   AF-A0A0L8HNP2-F1
#
_cell.length_a   1.000
_cell.length_b   1.000
_cell.length_c   1.000
_cell.angle_alpha   90.00
_cell.angle_beta   90.00
_cell.angle_gamma   90.00
#
_symmetry.space_group_name_H-M   'P 1'
#
loop_
_entity.id
_entity.type
_entity.pdbx_description
1 polymer ?
#
loop_
_entity_poly.entity_id
_entity_poly.type
_entity_poly.pdbx_seq_one_letter_code
_entity_poly.pdbx_strand_id
1 'polypeptide(L)' 'VIGCFLAWETRHVSIPALNDSKYIGMSVYNVVIMCTCGAAVSIIIKDKPTSAFIIIGLFIIFCTTITLCLLFVPK' A
#
# COMPACT_ATOMS: atom_id res chain seq x y z
N VAL A 1 -5.19 -9.58 -1.21
CA VAL A 1 -4.74 -10.92 -0.74
C VAL A 1 -4.05 -11.71 -1.84
N ILE A 2 -4.71 -12.07 -2.96
CA ILE A 2 -4.07 -12.79 -4.09
C ILE A 2 -2.84 -12.05 -4.63
N GLY A 3 -2.92 -10.73 -4.80
CA GLY A 3 -1.76 -9.92 -5.22
C GLY A 3 -0.57 -9.97 -4.26
N CYS A 4 -0.81 -10.01 -2.93
CA CYS A 4 0.27 -10.19 -1.96
C CYS A 4 0.88 -11.58 -2.05
N PHE A 5 0.07 -12.61 -2.24
CA PHE A 5 0.55 -13.98 -2.42
C PHE A 5 1.46 -14.08 -3.65
N LEU A 6 1.02 -13.56 -4.80
CA LEU A 6 1.85 -13.52 -6.01
C LEU A 6 3.13 -12.71 -5.81
N ALA A 7 3.04 -11.54 -5.15
CA ALA A 7 4.20 -10.71 -4.83
C ALA A 7 5.18 -11.39 -3.85
N TRP A 8 4.70 -12.30 -3.01
CA TRP A 8 5.52 -13.12 -2.12
C TRP A 8 6.27 -14.19 -2.91
N GLU A 9 5.54 -14.95 -3.73
CA GLU A 9 6.12 -16.00 -4.59
C GLU A 9 7.21 -15.46 -5.53
N THR A 10 7.04 -14.25 -6.05
CA THR A 10 8.03 -13.63 -6.95
C THR A 10 9.14 -12.85 -6.24
N ARG A 11 9.15 -12.76 -4.90
CA ARG A 11 10.08 -11.89 -4.15
C ARG A 11 11.57 -12.24 -4.35
N HIS A 12 11.86 -13.52 -4.56
CA HIS A 12 13.23 -14.02 -4.75
C HIS A 12 13.65 -14.17 -6.21
N VAL A 13 12.73 -13.93 -7.16
CA VAL A 13 13.02 -14.02 -8.60
C VAL A 13 13.48 -12.64 -9.09
N SER A 14 14.79 -12.48 -9.27
CA SER A 14 15.39 -11.23 -9.74
C SER A 14 15.92 -11.39 -11.16
N ILE A 15 15.05 -11.15 -12.14
CA ILE A 15 15.43 -11.06 -13.56
C ILE A 15 15.58 -9.58 -13.90
N PRO A 16 16.71 -9.13 -14.50
CA PRO A 16 16.94 -7.70 -14.78
C PRO A 16 15.83 -7.04 -15.61
N ALA A 17 15.24 -7.79 -16.54
CA ALA A 17 14.11 -7.35 -17.36
C ALA A 17 12.77 -7.23 -16.60
N LEU A 18 12.72 -7.64 -15.33
CA LEU A 18 11.51 -7.68 -14.51
C LEU A 18 11.69 -6.95 -13.16
N ASN A 19 12.66 -6.04 -13.06
CA ASN A 19 12.90 -5.27 -11.83
C ASN A 19 11.66 -4.43 -11.43
N ASP A 20 10.85 -4.00 -12.39
CA ASP A 20 9.56 -3.32 -12.15
C ASP A 20 8.58 -4.18 -11.33
N SER A 21 8.60 -5.50 -11.50
CA SER A 21 7.73 -6.41 -10.73
C SER A 21 8.01 -6.36 -9.23
N LYS A 22 9.25 -6.04 -8.83
CA LYS A 22 9.64 -5.91 -7.42
C LYS A 22 9.04 -4.66 -6.80
N TYR A 23 9.08 -3.53 -7.51
CA TYR A 23 8.47 -2.28 -7.05
C TYR A 23 6.94 -2.37 -7.03
N ILE A 24 6.34 -3.04 -8.01
CA ILE A 24 4.91 -3.38 -8.00
C ILE A 24 4.57 -4.25 -6.79
N GLY A 25 5.37 -5.28 -6.50
CA GLY A 25 5.20 -6.13 -5.32
C GLY A 25 5.26 -5.33 -4.02
N MET A 26 6.24 -4.44 -3.87
CA MET A 26 6.38 -3.54 -2.71
C MET A 26 5.17 -2.60 -2.55
N SER A 27 4.65 -2.07 -3.65
CA SER A 27 3.43 -1.26 -3.65
C SER A 27 2.20 -2.04 -3.18
N VAL A 28 2.05 -3.30 -3.58
CA VAL A 28 0.96 -4.17 -3.13
C VAL A 28 1.02 -4.40 -1.61
N TYR A 29 2.21 -4.60 -1.04
CA TYR A 29 2.36 -4.69 0.42
C TYR A 29 1.98 -3.38 1.12
N ASN A 30 2.43 -2.24 0.60
CA ASN A 30 2.11 -0.92 1.14
C ASN A 30 0.58 -0.70 1.21
N VAL A 31 -0.13 -0.94 0.11
CA VAL A 31 -1.59 -0.76 0.04
C VAL A 31 -2.31 -1.68 1.05
N VAL A 32 -1.93 -2.95 1.15
CA VAL A 32 -2.61 -3.89 2.05
C VAL A 32 -2.43 -3.52 3.52
N ILE A 33 -1.23 -3.12 3.92
CA ILE A 33 -0.96 -2.69 5.30
C ILE A 33 -1.78 -1.42 5.59
N MET A 34 -1.71 -0.43 4.70
CA MET A 34 -2.36 0.87 4.90
C MET A 34 -3.89 0.75 4.93
N CYS A 35 -4.49 -0.08 4.08
CA CYS A 35 -5.93 -0.37 4.11
C CYS A 35 -6.35 -1.11 5.38
N THR A 36 -5.58 -2.09 5.84
CA THR A 36 -5.90 -2.86 7.06
C THR A 36 -5.84 -1.95 8.29
N CYS A 37 -4.80 -1.12 8.40
CA CYS A 37 -4.69 -0.13 9.47
C CYS A 37 -5.79 0.94 9.39
N GLY A 38 -6.07 1.49 8.20
CA GLY A 38 -7.12 2.48 8.00
C GLY A 38 -8.52 1.95 8.37
N ALA A 39 -8.80 0.69 8.05
CA ALA A 39 -10.04 0.02 8.46
C ALA A 39 -10.12 -0.21 9.98
N ALA A 40 -9.03 -0.60 10.63
CA ALA A 40 -9.00 -0.73 12.10
C ALA A 40 -9.26 0.63 12.77
N VAL A 41 -8.62 1.69 12.28
CA VAL A 41 -8.78 3.05 12.82
C VAL A 41 -10.19 3.59 12.58
N SER A 42 -10.81 3.31 11.43
CA SER A 42 -12.20 3.75 11.16
C SER A 42 -13.21 3.10 12.09
N ILE A 43 -12.94 1.87 12.56
CA ILE A 43 -13.78 1.18 13.54
C ILE A 43 -13.62 1.79 14.94
N ILE A 44 -12.43 2.28 15.30
CA ILE A 44 -12.14 2.88 16.61
C ILE A 44 -12.73 4.30 16.71
N ILE A 45 -12.67 5.08 15.63
CA ILE A 45 -13.07 6.51 15.63
C ILE A 45 -14.49 6.67 15.05
N LYS A 46 -15.42 5.83 15.49
CA LYS A 46 -16.82 5.88 15.00
C LYS A 46 -17.56 7.14 15.46
N ASP A 47 -17.29 7.60 16.68
CA ASP A 47 -18.05 8.69 17.32
C ASP A 47 -17.58 10.10 16.93
N LYS A 48 -16.51 10.23 16.15
CA LYS A 48 -15.91 11.52 15.75
C LYS A 48 -15.72 11.59 14.23
N PRO A 49 -16.78 11.92 13.45
CA PRO A 49 -16.74 11.84 12.00
C PRO A 49 -15.68 12.75 11.35
N THR A 50 -15.46 13.95 11.90
CA THR A 50 -14.43 14.89 11.40
C THR A 50 -13.02 14.31 11.57
N SER A 51 -12.73 13.72 12.73
CA SER A 51 -11.42 13.10 12.99
C SER A 51 -11.20 11.87 12.13
N ALA A 52 -12.23 11.04 11.97
CA ALA A 52 -12.19 9.88 11.08
C ALA A 52 -11.91 10.28 9.62
N PHE A 53 -12.58 11.33 9.12
CA PHE A 53 -12.36 11.83 7.77
C PHE A 53 -10.91 12.29 7.55
N ILE A 54 -10.36 13.08 8.47
CA ILE A 54 -8.97 13.56 8.39
C ILE A 54 -7.99 12.39 8.40
N ILE A 55 -8.15 11.46 9.33
CA ILE A 55 -7.21 10.34 9.50
C ILE A 55 -7.26 9.39 8.31
N ILE A 56 -8.47 9.01 7.86
CA ILE A 56 -8.63 8.14 6.68
C ILE A 56 -8.10 8.85 5.43
N GLY A 57 -8.36 10.15 5.27
CA GLY A 57 -7.84 10.96 4.17
C GLY A 57 -6.30 10.97 4.12
N LEU A 58 -5.65 11.16 5.27
CA LEU A 58 -4.19 11.07 5.39
C LEU A 58 -3.67 9.69 5.01
N PHE A 59 -4.33 8.63 5.48
CA PHE A 59 -3.98 7.25 5.11
C PHE A 59 -4.04 7.03 3.60
N ILE A 60 -5.08 7.53 2.93
CA ILE A 60 -5.25 7.43 1.48
C ILE A 60 -4.13 8.19 0.75
N ILE A 61 -3.92 9.46 1.09
CA ILE A 61 -2.91 10.32 0.43
C ILE A 61 -1.52 9.71 0.57
N PHE A 62 -1.16 9.25 1.77
CA PHE A 62 0.14 8.65 2.02
C PHE A 62 0.32 7.34 1.25
N CYS A 63 -0.72 6.49 1.25
CA CYS A 63 -0.75 5.24 0.49
C CYS A 63 -0.51 5.46 -1.01
N THR A 64 -1.24 6.39 -1.62
CA THR A 64 -1.12 6.69 -3.05
C THR A 64 0.21 7.35 -3.37
N THR A 65 0.70 8.24 -2.52
CA THR A 65 2.00 8.92 -2.72
C THR A 65 3.15 7.92 -2.70
N ILE A 66 3.21 7.02 -1.70
CA ILE A 66 4.24 5.98 -1.65
C ILE A 66 4.16 5.06 -2.87
N THR A 67 2.95 4.66 -3.25
CA THR A 67 2.75 3.78 -4.41
C THR A 67 3.27 4.43 -5.70
N LEU A 68 2.94 5.71 -5.92
CA LEU A 68 3.45 6.47 -7.07
C LEU A 68 4.97 6.65 -7.00
N CYS A 69 5.52 6.96 -5.83
CA CYS A 69 6.96 7.09 -5.66
C CYS A 69 7.69 5.78 -5.94
N LEU A 70 7.20 4.65 -5.43
CA LEU A 70 7.79 3.33 -5.67
C LEU A 70 7.77 2.94 -7.14
N LEU A 71 6.72 3.30 -7.88
CA LEU A 71 6.58 2.95 -9.30
C LEU A 71 7.37 3.89 -10.22
N PHE A 72 7.53 5.17 -9.87
CA PHE A 72 8.05 6.19 -10.80
C PHE A 72 9.35 6.88 -10.37
N VAL A 73 9.83 6.71 -9.14
CA VAL A 73 11.13 7.28 -8.72
C VAL A 73 12.31 6.40 -9.17
N PRO A 74 12.33 5.07 -8.96
CA PRO A 74 13.50 4.24 -9.26
C PRO A 74 13.58 3.77 -10.73
N LYS A 75 12.97 4.50 -11.66
CA LYS A 75 12.99 4.21 -13.10
C LYS A 75 14.21 4.80 -13.80
#